data_AF-A0A1Z8XQE7-F1
#
_entry.id   AF-A0A1Z8XQE7-F1
#
_cell.length_a   1.000
_cell.length_b   1.000
_cell.length_c   1.000
_cell.angle_alpha   90.00
_cell.angle_beta   90.00
_cell.angle_gamma   90.00
#
_symmetry.space_group_name_H-M   'P 1'
#
loop_
_entity.id
_entity.type
_entity.pdbx_description
1 polymer ?
#
loop_
_entity_poly.entity_id
_entity_poly.type
_entity_poly.pdbx_seq_one_letter_code
_entity_poly.pdbx_strand_id
1 'polypeptide(L)'
;MHEAAYWRQPETLQFFIDQGIDSNAKGFYNITPLHWVVYPMKENDIERNQKSVECIEILLQNGAKKSNKVNGKTAADWATERNLSDVVKMLAP
;
A
#
# COMPACT_ATOMS: atom_id res chain seq x y z
N MET A 1 9.30 4.42 5.45
CA MET A 1 7.88 4.07 5.22
C MET A 1 7.55 3.94 3.73
N HIS A 2 7.55 5.03 2.94
CA HIS A 2 7.20 4.97 1.50
C HIS A 2 8.13 4.11 0.67
N GLU A 3 9.45 4.20 0.89
CA GLU A 3 10.42 3.35 0.19
C GLU A 3 10.21 1.87 0.51
N ALA A 4 10.04 1.49 1.78
CA ALA A 4 9.76 0.11 2.16
C ALA A 4 8.45 -0.42 1.53
N ALA A 5 7.43 0.44 1.44
CA ALA A 5 6.18 0.12 0.75
C ALA A 5 6.39 -0.11 -0.75
N TYR A 6 7.09 0.80 -1.44
CA TYR A 6 7.39 0.70 -2.87
C TYR A 6 8.27 -0.52 -3.20
N TRP A 7 9.28 -0.80 -2.38
CA TRP A 7 10.19 -1.93 -2.59
C TRP A 7 9.65 -3.26 -2.05
N ARG A 8 8.44 -3.29 -1.46
CA ARG A 8 7.77 -4.50 -0.97
C ARG A 8 8.59 -5.21 0.11
N GLN A 9 8.89 -4.48 1.17
CA GLN A 9 9.73 -4.91 2.29
C GLN A 9 8.91 -4.95 3.59
N PRO A 10 8.11 -6.01 3.83
CA PRO A 10 7.22 -6.11 5.00
C PRO A 10 7.93 -5.89 6.33
N GLU A 11 9.11 -6.48 6.53
CA GLU A 11 9.85 -6.42 7.78
C GLU A 11 10.40 -5.01 8.03
N THR A 12 10.87 -4.33 7.00
CA THR A 12 11.33 -2.94 7.09
C THR A 12 10.16 -1.99 7.31
N LEU A 13 9.00 -2.29 6.70
CA LEU A 13 7.76 -1.54 6.88
C LEU A 13 7.26 -1.65 8.33
N GLN A 14 7.22 -2.87 8.86
CA GLN A 14 6.85 -3.13 10.26
C GLN A 14 7.81 -2.44 11.22
N PHE A 15 9.13 -2.54 10.99
CA PHE A 15 10.13 -1.83 11.78
C PHE A 15 9.83 -0.32 11.86
N PHE A 16 9.47 0.32 10.74
CA PHE A 16 9.12 1.75 10.76
C PHE A 16 7.87 2.05 11.58
N ILE A 17 6.85 1.20 11.51
CA ILE A 17 5.63 1.35 12.31
C ILE A 17 5.96 1.20 13.81
N ASP A 18 6.81 0.24 14.16
CA ASP A 18 7.25 0.03 15.55
C ASP A 18 8.04 1.23 16.10
N GLN A 19 8.72 1.98 15.23
CA GLN A 19 9.35 3.26 15.58
C GLN A 19 8.35 4.44 15.69
N GLY A 20 7.05 4.19 15.57
CA GLY A 20 5.99 5.20 15.67
C GLY A 20 5.76 6.02 14.41
N ILE A 21 6.25 5.58 13.25
CA ILE A 21 5.99 6.28 11.99
C ILE A 21 4.53 6.04 11.58
N ASP A 22 3.81 7.14 11.32
CA ASP A 22 2.40 7.11 10.92
C ASP A 22 2.17 6.26 9.66
N SER A 23 1.27 5.28 9.77
CA SER A 23 0.81 4.43 8.66
C SER A 23 0.09 5.21 7.55
N ASN A 24 -0.34 6.43 7.85
CA ASN A 24 -0.95 7.38 6.92
C ASN A 24 0.01 8.47 6.43
N ALA A 25 1.30 8.39 6.77
CA ALA A 25 2.28 9.41 6.42
C ALA A 25 2.20 9.80 4.93
N LYS A 26 2.11 11.10 4.65
CA LYS A 26 2.03 11.62 3.29
C LYS A 26 3.43 11.91 2.77
N GLY A 27 3.81 11.29 1.66
CA GLY A 27 5.07 11.56 0.96
C GLY A 27 4.92 12.68 -0.05
N PHE A 28 5.83 12.71 -1.04
CA PHE A 28 5.71 13.59 -2.19
C PHE A 28 4.34 13.42 -2.89
N TYR A 29 3.75 14.54 -3.32
CA TYR A 29 2.41 14.59 -3.94
C TYR A 29 1.27 14.02 -3.07
N ASN A 30 1.42 14.03 -1.75
CA ASN A 30 0.46 13.45 -0.78
C ASN A 30 0.27 11.93 -0.90
N ILE A 31 1.18 11.22 -1.58
CA ILE A 31 1.07 9.77 -1.75
C ILE A 31 1.24 9.07 -0.40
N THR A 32 0.29 8.19 -0.05
CA THR A 32 0.32 7.42 1.20
C THR A 32 1.03 6.08 1.02
N PRO A 33 1.41 5.39 2.11
CA PRO A 33 2.09 4.10 2.00
C PRO A 33 1.25 3.07 1.24
N LEU A 34 -0.07 3.02 1.43
CA LEU A 34 -0.95 2.12 0.67
C LEU A 34 -0.87 2.36 -0.85
N HIS A 35 -0.81 3.61 -1.31
CA HIS A 35 -0.64 3.90 -2.73
C HIS A 35 0.74 3.45 -3.24
N TRP A 36 1.79 3.64 -2.44
CA TRP A 36 3.14 3.19 -2.78
C TRP A 36 3.27 1.67 -2.86
N VAL A 37 2.52 0.91 -2.04
CA VAL A 37 2.49 -0.55 -2.16
C VAL A 37 1.84 -1.00 -3.48
N VAL A 38 0.76 -0.35 -3.90
CA VAL A 38 0.01 -0.70 -5.12
C VAL A 38 0.74 -0.26 -6.40
N TYR A 39 1.43 0.87 -6.36
CA TYR A 39 2.08 1.47 -7.53
C TYR A 39 2.97 0.51 -8.37
N PRO A 40 3.88 -0.29 -7.78
CA PRO A 40 4.75 -1.21 -8.50
C PRO A 40 4.13 -2.58 -8.81
N MET A 41 2.91 -2.87 -8.31
CA MET A 41 2.25 -4.16 -8.53
C MET A 41 1.82 -4.33 -9.98
N LYS A 42 1.88 -5.57 -10.46
CA LYS A 42 1.47 -5.96 -11.83
C LYS A 42 0.64 -7.22 -11.75
N GLU A 43 -0.43 -7.31 -12.53
CA GLU A 43 -1.36 -8.46 -12.55
C GLU A 43 -0.65 -9.82 -12.66
N ASN A 44 0.41 -9.90 -13.47
CA ASN A 44 1.15 -11.12 -13.75
C ASN A 44 2.37 -11.37 -12.83
N ASP A 45 2.68 -10.49 -11.87
CA ASP A 45 3.86 -10.60 -11.00
C ASP A 45 3.47 -11.21 -9.63
N ILE A 46 3.01 -12.47 -9.65
CA ILE A 46 2.42 -13.15 -8.49
C ILE A 46 3.38 -13.20 -7.29
N GLU A 47 4.64 -13.58 -7.52
CA GLU A 47 5.64 -13.75 -6.46
C GLU A 47 5.92 -12.44 -5.73
N ARG A 48 6.14 -11.35 -6.47
CA ARG A 48 6.41 -10.05 -5.84
C ARG A 48 5.15 -9.45 -5.23
N ASN A 49 3.98 -9.68 -5.82
CA ASN A 49 2.72 -9.21 -5.27
C ASN A 49 2.40 -9.84 -3.91
N GLN A 50 2.89 -11.04 -3.62
CA GLN A 50 2.72 -11.65 -2.29
C GLN A 50 3.30 -10.75 -1.18
N LYS A 51 4.50 -10.18 -1.39
CA LYS A 51 5.11 -9.24 -0.44
C LYS A 51 4.35 -7.90 -0.38
N SER A 52 3.77 -7.46 -1.49
CA SER A 52 2.89 -6.28 -1.49
C SER A 52 1.62 -6.52 -0.67
N VAL A 53 1.00 -7.71 -0.78
CA VAL A 53 -0.18 -8.09 0.01
C VAL A 53 0.13 -8.04 1.51
N GLU A 54 1.26 -8.61 1.94
CA GLU A 54 1.70 -8.54 3.33
C GLU A 54 1.92 -7.09 3.80
N CYS A 55 2.53 -6.24 2.96
CA CYS A 55 2.67 -4.81 3.26
C CYS A 55 1.32 -4.10 3.40
N ILE A 56 0.31 -4.46 2.59
CA ILE A 56 -1.05 -3.93 2.73
C ILE A 56 -1.64 -4.34 4.07
N GLU A 57 -1.54 -5.61 4.44
CA GLU A 57 -2.07 -6.14 5.70
C GLU A 57 -1.45 -5.42 6.91
N ILE A 58 -0.12 -5.30 6.94
CA ILE A 58 0.62 -4.56 7.97
C ILE A 58 0.08 -3.13 8.10
N LEU A 59 -0.06 -2.41 6.98
CA LEU A 59 -0.55 -1.02 7.01
C LEU A 59 -1.99 -0.94 7.52
N LEU A 60 -2.88 -1.82 7.07
CA LEU A 60 -4.29 -1.83 7.48
C LEU A 60 -4.45 -2.18 8.96
N GLN A 61 -3.73 -3.18 9.45
CA GLN A 61 -3.71 -3.56 10.87
C GLN A 61 -3.25 -2.40 11.76
N ASN A 62 -2.39 -1.53 11.22
CA ASN A 62 -1.87 -0.35 11.89
C ASN A 62 -2.61 0.95 11.51
N GLY A 63 -3.87 0.86 11.09
CA GLY A 63 -4.77 2.02 10.95
C GLY A 63 -4.56 2.85 9.69
N ALA A 64 -3.92 2.32 8.64
CA ALA A 64 -3.85 3.00 7.36
C ALA A 64 -5.27 3.15 6.76
N LYS A 65 -5.62 4.38 6.38
CA LYS A 65 -6.95 4.71 5.86
C LYS A 65 -7.04 4.36 4.38
N LYS A 66 -7.86 3.37 4.06
CA LYS A 66 -8.23 2.98 2.69
C LYS A 66 -8.85 4.15 1.89
N SER A 67 -9.54 5.05 2.58
CA SER A 67 -10.25 6.20 1.99
C SER A 67 -9.36 7.39 1.63
N ASN A 68 -8.07 7.38 1.96
CA ASN A 68 -7.15 8.44 1.57
C ASN A 68 -7.05 8.52 0.04
N LYS A 69 -7.06 9.74 -0.50
CA LYS A 69 -7.03 10.00 -1.94
C LYS A 69 -5.77 10.74 -2.38
N VAL A 70 -5.23 10.33 -3.51
CA VAL A 70 -4.16 10.98 -4.28
C VAL A 70 -4.73 11.31 -5.65
N ASN A 71 -4.77 12.60 -6.01
CA ASN A 71 -5.39 13.07 -7.26
C ASN A 71 -6.83 12.53 -7.46
N GLY A 72 -7.62 12.49 -6.39
CA GLY A 72 -9.00 12.01 -6.40
C GLY A 72 -9.17 10.48 -6.33
N LYS A 73 -8.08 9.71 -6.41
CA LYS A 73 -8.09 8.23 -6.44
C LYS A 73 -7.57 7.65 -5.14
N THR A 74 -8.20 6.59 -4.65
CA THR A 74 -7.74 5.75 -3.54
C THR A 74 -6.72 4.72 -4.03
N ALA A 75 -6.09 4.01 -3.09
CA ALA A 75 -5.23 2.88 -3.42
C ALA A 75 -6.02 1.73 -4.08
N ALA A 76 -7.31 1.56 -3.74
CA ALA A 76 -8.20 0.62 -4.41
C ALA A 76 -8.43 1.01 -5.88
N ASP A 77 -8.64 2.30 -6.18
CA ASP A 77 -8.80 2.78 -7.56
C ASP A 77 -7.54 2.49 -8.40
N TRP A 78 -6.34 2.65 -7.83
CA TRP A 78 -5.08 2.32 -8.51
C TRP A 78 -4.93 0.81 -8.76
N ALA A 79 -5.46 -0.02 -7.85
CA ALA A 79 -5.48 -1.47 -8.00
C ALA A 79 -6.49 -1.90 -9.07
N THR A 80 -7.65 -1.24 -9.16
CA THR A 80 -8.64 -1.46 -10.22
C THR A 80 -8.06 -1.15 -11.59
N GLU A 81 -7.35 -0.04 -11.75
CA GLU A 81 -6.67 0.34 -13.01
C GLU A 81 -5.58 -0.65 -13.45
N ARG A 82 -5.12 -1.51 -12.54
CA ARG A 82 -4.09 -2.53 -12.77
C ARG A 82 -4.65 -3.95 -12.82
N ASN A 83 -5.98 -4.11 -12.82
CA ASN A 83 -6.67 -5.40 -12.76
C ASN A 83 -6.30 -6.29 -11.54
N LEU A 84 -5.87 -5.68 -10.43
CA LEU A 84 -5.46 -6.41 -9.23
C LEU A 84 -6.68 -6.75 -8.36
N SER A 85 -7.55 -7.64 -8.86
CA SER A 85 -8.87 -7.90 -8.29
C SER A 85 -8.87 -8.24 -6.80
N ASP A 86 -7.89 -9.01 -6.33
CA ASP A 86 -7.83 -9.38 -4.91
C ASP A 86 -7.36 -8.21 -4.03
N VAL A 87 -6.44 -7.38 -4.53
CA VAL A 87 -6.02 -6.14 -3.87
C VAL A 87 -7.17 -5.13 -3.79
N VAL A 88 -7.99 -5.04 -4.83
CA VAL A 88 -9.21 -4.21 -4.83
C VAL A 88 -10.13 -4.65 -3.69
N LYS A 89 -10.37 -5.95 -3.53
CA LYS A 89 -11.20 -6.48 -2.42
C LYS A 89 -10.61 -6.14 -1.05
N MET A 90 -9.29 -6.24 -0.89
CA MET A 90 -8.62 -5.87 0.37
C MET A 90 -8.78 -4.38 0.70
N LEU A 91 -8.71 -3.51 -0.30
CA LEU A 91 -8.69 -2.06 -0.15
C LEU A 91 -10.05 -1.39 -0.33
N ALA A 92 -11.08 -2.13 -0.70
CA ALA A 92 -12.45 -1.64 -0.72
C ALA A 92 -12.88 -1.10 0.67
N PRO A 93 -13.77 -0.08 0.70
CA PRO A 93 -14.27 0.52 1.94
C PRO A 93 -14.82 -0.49 2.94
#